data_AF-A0A9P0KTB2-F1
#
_entry.id   AF-A0A9P0KTB2-F1
#
_cell.length_a   1.000
_cell.length_b   1.000
_cell.length_c   1.000
_cell.angle_alpha   90.00
_cell.angle_beta   90.00
_cell.angle_gamma   90.00
#
_symmetry.space_group_name_H-M   'P 1'
#
loop_
_entity.id
_entity.type
_entity.pdbx_description
1 polymer ?
#
loop_
_entity_poly.entity_id
_entity_poly.type
_entity_poly.pdbx_seq_one_letter_code
_entity_poly.pdbx_strand_id
1 'polypeptide(L)'
;MIVNKFPFVLHNIILTCVERWVGMMMSFYRYGKSKKNKRFRYTEAQLQEAVEFIRQSKLNISQASKKYGIPKSTLSNKLRGKVPAVRKMGPTTILTMEEEANLEKWILSKAMLGFPMDPDEVKDSVQRVLKIVKRPNVFTDDRPGKKWMKLFLQRHPNVTKRNTEIISKGRASVTEEGIRTWFGELKDYLISENAEDILSCPERIFNADETGLQTCPKSGKLLGPKNYKNFYELASGPEKECITVLCTFSAAGVCVPPMVVYPYKRIPRDIVTSMPDNWGIGRSDSGWMVSATFYEFVANIFYPWLEENNIKLPVLLLLDGHKSHISMDLFNFCIKNNIILFCLLPNATHILQPCDVAVFKALKVAWKDVVMRQKQDSQKSITKTNFAPLFKNAFDKAIKPETIMAGFRVTGLFPFDPNAVDYSKCISNRPKEIREFEVVRTIANPVNSADYKSTLKVLEHHMGIHPY
;
A
#
# COMPACT_ATOMS: atom_id res chain seq x y z
N MET A 1 -36.46 57.70 -16.75
CA MET A 1 -35.67 57.28 -17.92
C MET A 1 -34.44 56.52 -17.43
N ILE A 2 -34.25 55.30 -17.95
CA ILE A 2 -33.03 54.46 -17.90
C ILE A 2 -32.70 53.81 -16.54
N VAL A 3 -32.43 52.50 -16.39
CA VAL A 3 -32.82 51.26 -17.07
C VAL A 3 -32.54 50.15 -16.05
N ASN A 4 -33.57 49.39 -15.68
CA ASN A 4 -33.48 48.10 -15.00
C ASN A 4 -33.02 47.01 -16.01
N LYS A 5 -31.72 46.95 -16.34
CA LYS A 5 -31.16 45.84 -17.13
C LYS A 5 -29.69 45.61 -16.82
N PHE A 6 -29.36 44.97 -15.69
CA PHE A 6 -28.01 44.42 -15.51
C PHE A 6 -27.86 43.03 -14.85
N PRO A 7 -28.87 42.38 -14.23
CA PRO A 7 -28.69 40.99 -13.79
C PRO A 7 -29.08 39.94 -14.85
N PHE A 8 -29.90 40.29 -15.85
CA PHE A 8 -30.41 39.30 -16.81
C PHE A 8 -29.47 39.02 -18.00
N VAL A 9 -28.50 39.90 -18.27
CA VAL A 9 -27.56 39.73 -19.39
C VAL A 9 -26.39 38.82 -18.99
N LEU A 10 -25.92 38.88 -17.74
CA LEU A 10 -24.84 37.98 -17.27
C LEU A 10 -25.31 36.52 -17.13
N HIS A 11 -26.55 36.29 -16.69
CA HIS A 11 -27.06 34.92 -16.52
C HIS A 11 -27.25 34.21 -17.86
N ASN A 12 -27.73 34.90 -18.89
CA ASN A 12 -27.88 34.34 -20.24
C ASN A 12 -26.53 34.16 -20.97
N ILE A 13 -25.52 35.00 -20.71
CA ILE A 13 -24.16 34.81 -21.25
C ILE A 13 -23.48 33.60 -20.61
N ILE A 14 -23.68 33.35 -19.31
CA ILE A 14 -23.11 32.18 -18.62
C ILE A 14 -23.79 30.89 -19.07
N LEU A 15 -25.13 30.86 -19.21
CA LEU A 15 -25.84 29.68 -19.72
C LEU A 15 -25.49 29.36 -21.18
N THR A 16 -25.40 30.36 -22.06
CA THR A 16 -24.99 30.14 -23.46
C THR A 16 -23.52 29.74 -23.61
N CYS A 17 -22.63 30.20 -22.72
CA CYS A 17 -21.25 29.74 -22.66
C CYS A 17 -21.13 28.30 -22.15
N VAL A 18 -21.90 27.91 -21.14
CA VAL A 18 -21.91 26.54 -20.60
C VAL A 18 -22.52 25.56 -21.60
N GLU A 19 -23.59 25.92 -22.32
CA GLU A 19 -24.17 25.09 -23.37
C GLU A 19 -23.25 24.98 -24.60
N ARG A 20 -22.53 26.05 -24.98
CA ARG A 20 -21.47 25.95 -26.00
C ARG A 20 -20.29 25.10 -25.54
N TRP A 21 -19.90 25.15 -24.26
CA TRP A 21 -18.80 24.34 -23.73
C TRP A 21 -19.18 22.85 -23.61
N VAL A 22 -20.42 22.54 -23.21
CA VAL A 22 -20.96 21.17 -23.17
C VAL A 22 -21.18 20.63 -24.58
N GLY A 23 -21.66 21.46 -25.51
CA GLY A 23 -21.76 21.13 -26.94
C GLY A 23 -20.38 20.89 -27.59
N MET A 24 -19.37 21.67 -27.20
CA MET A 24 -17.99 21.50 -27.66
C MET A 24 -17.33 20.27 -27.01
N MET A 25 -17.55 20.00 -25.71
CA MET A 25 -17.10 18.76 -25.06
C MET A 25 -17.76 17.51 -25.65
N MET A 26 -19.06 17.55 -25.98
CA MET A 26 -19.76 16.47 -26.68
C MET A 26 -19.28 16.30 -28.13
N SER A 27 -18.87 17.39 -28.79
CA SER A 27 -18.26 17.35 -30.12
C SER A 27 -16.84 16.77 -30.09
N PHE A 28 -16.03 17.12 -29.07
CA PHE A 28 -14.71 16.55 -28.85
C PHE A 28 -14.76 15.07 -28.41
N TYR A 29 -15.82 14.63 -27.72
CA TYR A 29 -16.03 13.20 -27.41
C TYR A 29 -16.48 12.36 -28.61
N ARG A 30 -16.94 13.00 -29.69
CA ARG A 30 -17.26 12.33 -30.97
C ARG A 30 -16.08 12.23 -31.93
N TYR A 31 -14.98 12.94 -31.67
CA TYR A 31 -13.78 12.90 -32.50
C TYR A 31 -12.73 11.95 -31.90
N GLY A 32 -12.86 10.64 -32.16
CA GLY A 32 -11.84 9.68 -31.72
C GLY A 32 -12.18 8.20 -31.85
N LYS A 33 -13.39 7.80 -32.24
CA LYS A 33 -13.62 6.43 -32.73
C LYS A 33 -13.35 6.40 -34.23
N SER A 34 -12.08 6.19 -34.59
CA SER A 34 -11.74 5.60 -35.88
C SER A 34 -12.71 4.42 -36.12
N LYS A 35 -13.53 4.50 -37.18
CA LYS A 35 -14.31 3.36 -37.65
C LYS A 35 -13.29 2.23 -37.87
N LYS A 36 -13.25 1.24 -36.97
CA LYS A 36 -12.46 0.03 -37.20
C LYS A 36 -12.95 -0.57 -38.51
N ASN A 37 -12.19 -0.40 -39.59
CA ASN A 37 -12.44 -1.10 -40.84
C ASN A 37 -12.50 -2.59 -40.49
N LYS A 38 -13.70 -3.19 -40.57
CA LYS A 38 -13.87 -4.62 -40.37
C LYS A 38 -13.09 -5.33 -41.47
N ARG A 39 -11.90 -5.85 -41.12
CA ARG A 39 -10.99 -6.55 -42.04
C ARG A 39 -11.68 -7.77 -42.70
N PHE A 40 -12.71 -8.33 -42.06
CA PHE A 40 -13.52 -9.43 -42.56
C PHE A 40 -15.00 -9.08 -42.48
N ARG A 41 -15.76 -9.53 -43.48
CA ARG A 41 -17.21 -9.31 -43.58
C ARG A 41 -18.04 -10.36 -42.85
N TYR A 42 -17.40 -11.38 -42.27
CA TYR A 42 -18.01 -12.53 -41.60
C TYR A 42 -17.45 -12.71 -40.18
N THR A 43 -18.24 -13.29 -39.27
CA THR A 43 -17.84 -13.63 -37.90
C THR A 43 -17.21 -15.02 -37.82
N GLU A 44 -16.52 -15.31 -36.70
CA GLU A 44 -15.89 -16.62 -36.48
C GLU A 44 -16.92 -17.73 -36.24
N ALA A 45 -18.02 -17.40 -35.55
CA ALA A 45 -19.17 -18.31 -35.40
C ALA A 45 -19.79 -18.68 -36.76
N GLN A 46 -20.01 -17.69 -37.64
CA GLN A 46 -20.51 -17.93 -39.01
C GLN A 46 -19.57 -18.81 -39.82
N LEU A 47 -18.26 -18.67 -39.63
CA LEU A 47 -17.25 -19.50 -40.29
C LEU A 47 -17.26 -20.94 -39.76
N GLN A 48 -17.35 -21.14 -38.45
CA GLN A 48 -17.45 -22.48 -37.85
C GLN A 48 -18.73 -23.19 -38.29
N GLU A 49 -19.88 -22.51 -38.18
CA GLU A 49 -21.18 -23.01 -38.60
C GLU A 49 -21.19 -23.37 -40.09
N ALA A 50 -20.62 -22.52 -40.96
CA ALA A 50 -20.49 -22.81 -42.39
C ALA A 50 -19.62 -24.03 -42.68
N VAL A 51 -18.50 -24.21 -41.96
CA VAL A 51 -17.62 -25.38 -42.12
C VAL A 51 -18.32 -26.66 -41.63
N GLU A 52 -19.06 -26.59 -40.53
CA GLU A 52 -19.84 -27.70 -39.96
C GLU A 52 -20.95 -28.14 -40.93
N PHE A 53 -21.70 -27.20 -41.50
CA PHE A 53 -22.74 -27.51 -42.49
C PHE A 53 -22.20 -28.11 -43.79
N ILE A 54 -20.98 -27.76 -44.20
CA ILE A 54 -20.35 -28.38 -45.36
C ILE A 54 -19.86 -29.80 -45.01
N ARG A 55 -19.32 -30.02 -43.80
CA ARG A 55 -18.91 -31.36 -43.33
C ARG A 55 -20.08 -32.32 -43.19
N GLN A 56 -21.24 -31.82 -42.77
CA GLN A 56 -22.49 -32.59 -42.67
C GLN A 56 -23.20 -32.76 -44.03
N SER A 57 -22.57 -32.38 -45.15
CA SER A 57 -23.14 -32.43 -46.51
C SER A 57 -24.47 -31.68 -46.68
N LYS A 58 -24.82 -30.78 -45.76
CA LYS A 58 -26.06 -29.98 -45.79
C LYS A 58 -25.98 -28.78 -46.73
N LEU A 59 -24.77 -28.29 -47.02
CA LEU A 59 -24.52 -27.18 -47.95
C LEU A 59 -23.25 -27.44 -48.75
N ASN A 60 -23.26 -27.12 -50.05
CA ASN A 60 -22.03 -27.09 -50.84
C ASN A 60 -21.25 -25.77 -50.59
N ILE A 61 -19.95 -25.75 -50.92
CA ILE A 61 -19.06 -24.58 -50.70
C ILE A 61 -19.63 -23.29 -51.33
N SER A 62 -20.33 -23.41 -52.47
CA SER A 62 -20.93 -22.26 -53.17
C SER A 62 -22.15 -21.72 -52.43
N GLN A 63 -23.02 -22.61 -51.94
CA GLN A 63 -24.20 -22.28 -51.14
C GLN A 63 -23.80 -21.68 -49.78
N ALA A 64 -22.81 -22.26 -49.11
CA ALA A 64 -22.27 -21.73 -47.85
C ALA A 64 -21.61 -20.35 -48.05
N SER A 65 -20.88 -20.16 -49.15
CA SER A 65 -20.28 -18.87 -49.50
C SER A 65 -21.33 -17.78 -49.71
N LYS A 66 -22.44 -18.10 -50.41
CA LYS A 66 -23.55 -17.17 -50.64
C LYS A 66 -24.35 -16.89 -49.37
N LYS A 67 -24.61 -17.91 -48.54
CA LYS A 67 -25.41 -17.82 -47.31
C LYS A 67 -24.70 -17.02 -46.21
N TYR A 68 -23.41 -17.28 -46.00
CA TYR A 68 -22.64 -16.67 -44.91
C TYR A 68 -21.74 -15.50 -45.36
N GLY A 69 -21.69 -15.18 -46.66
CA GLY A 69 -20.85 -14.10 -47.19
C GLY A 69 -19.35 -14.36 -47.07
N ILE A 70 -18.94 -15.64 -47.01
CA ILE A 70 -17.56 -16.08 -46.80
C ILE A 70 -16.94 -16.47 -48.16
N PRO A 71 -15.73 -16.01 -48.53
CA PRO A 71 -15.09 -16.40 -49.78
C PRO A 71 -14.89 -17.93 -49.88
N LYS A 72 -15.20 -18.51 -51.05
CA LYS A 72 -15.06 -19.96 -51.32
C LYS A 72 -13.67 -20.50 -51.00
N SER A 73 -12.62 -19.72 -51.26
CA SER A 73 -11.23 -20.07 -50.95
C SER A 73 -10.98 -20.22 -49.46
N THR A 74 -11.61 -19.41 -48.61
CA THR A 74 -11.49 -19.49 -47.14
C THR A 74 -12.13 -20.77 -46.62
N LEU A 75 -13.34 -21.09 -47.07
CA LEU A 75 -14.05 -22.33 -46.71
C LEU A 75 -13.26 -23.57 -47.18
N SER A 76 -12.78 -23.55 -48.44
CA SER A 76 -11.96 -24.63 -49.00
C SER A 76 -10.67 -24.86 -48.22
N ASN A 77 -9.94 -23.79 -47.87
CA ASN A 77 -8.68 -23.90 -47.11
C ASN A 77 -8.90 -24.43 -45.69
N LYS A 78 -10.02 -24.08 -45.04
CA LYS A 78 -10.40 -24.60 -43.70
C LYS A 78 -10.80 -26.07 -43.75
N LEU A 79 -11.54 -26.49 -44.78
CA LEU A 79 -11.93 -27.90 -44.99
C LEU A 79 -10.71 -28.78 -45.30
N ARG A 80 -9.75 -28.28 -46.07
CA ARG A 80 -8.50 -28.97 -46.41
C ARG A 80 -7.44 -28.91 -45.31
N GLY A 81 -7.73 -28.31 -44.16
CA GLY A 81 -6.77 -28.18 -43.04
C GLY A 81 -5.56 -27.30 -43.31
N LYS A 82 -5.51 -26.55 -44.43
CA LYS A 82 -4.39 -25.66 -44.77
C LYS A 82 -4.25 -24.47 -43.80
N VAL A 83 -5.30 -24.18 -43.04
CA VAL A 83 -5.32 -23.14 -41.99
C VAL A 83 -6.07 -23.67 -40.77
N PRO A 84 -5.60 -23.36 -39.54
CA PRO A 84 -6.23 -23.80 -38.29
C PRO A 84 -7.71 -23.41 -38.22
N ALA A 85 -8.56 -24.22 -37.56
CA ALA A 85 -10.00 -23.95 -37.45
C ALA A 85 -10.29 -22.61 -36.76
N VAL A 86 -9.68 -22.38 -35.60
CA VAL A 86 -9.73 -21.12 -34.84
C VAL A 86 -8.68 -20.16 -35.39
N ARG A 87 -9.09 -18.91 -35.61
CA ARG A 87 -8.27 -17.89 -36.23
C ARG A 87 -7.51 -17.08 -35.18
N LYS A 88 -6.20 -17.32 -35.04
CA LYS A 88 -5.33 -16.43 -34.25
C LYS A 88 -4.69 -15.37 -35.16
N MET A 89 -5.00 -14.09 -34.93
CA MET A 89 -4.43 -12.97 -35.68
C MET A 89 -3.31 -12.32 -34.88
N GLY A 90 -2.15 -12.13 -35.53
CA GLY A 90 -0.98 -11.50 -34.93
C GLY A 90 0.03 -12.49 -34.32
N PRO A 91 1.23 -11.99 -33.97
CA PRO A 91 2.26 -12.81 -33.33
C PRO A 91 1.78 -13.36 -31.99
N THR A 92 2.32 -14.52 -31.62
CA THR A 92 2.09 -15.12 -30.30
C THR A 92 2.57 -14.17 -29.19
N THR A 93 1.87 -14.18 -28.06
CA THR A 93 2.30 -13.50 -26.85
C THR A 93 3.59 -14.14 -26.34
N ILE A 94 4.46 -13.34 -25.73
CA ILE A 94 5.73 -13.81 -25.14
C ILE A 94 5.47 -14.62 -23.87
N LEU A 95 4.45 -14.21 -23.10
CA LEU A 95 3.91 -14.98 -21.99
C LEU A 95 2.81 -15.93 -22.49
N THR A 96 2.72 -17.10 -21.86
CA THR A 96 1.65 -18.07 -22.08
C THR A 96 0.32 -17.53 -21.54
N MET A 97 -0.80 -18.14 -21.95
CA MET A 97 -2.12 -17.73 -21.44
C MET A 97 -2.24 -17.93 -19.92
N GLU A 98 -1.59 -18.98 -19.39
CA GLU A 98 -1.55 -19.27 -17.95
C GLU A 98 -0.67 -18.25 -17.20
N GLU A 99 0.51 -17.90 -17.75
CA GLU A 99 1.38 -16.86 -17.19
C GLU A 99 0.67 -15.50 -17.13
N GLU A 100 -0.06 -15.11 -18.18
CA GLU A 100 -0.83 -13.86 -18.19
C GLU A 100 -2.03 -13.90 -17.22
N ALA A 101 -2.71 -15.05 -17.07
CA ALA A 101 -3.79 -15.23 -16.10
C ALA A 101 -3.29 -15.13 -14.64
N ASN A 102 -2.13 -15.72 -14.35
CA ASN A 102 -1.48 -15.60 -13.05
C ASN A 102 -1.07 -14.15 -12.76
N LEU A 103 -0.62 -13.42 -13.79
CA LEU A 103 -0.29 -12.00 -13.66
C LEU A 103 -1.54 -11.14 -13.39
N GLU A 104 -2.66 -11.42 -14.07
CA GLU A 104 -3.96 -10.79 -13.79
C GLU A 104 -4.41 -11.06 -12.35
N LYS A 105 -4.42 -12.33 -11.93
CA LYS A 105 -4.80 -12.71 -10.56
C LYS A 105 -3.93 -11.99 -9.53
N TRP A 106 -2.62 -11.96 -9.75
CA TRP A 106 -1.70 -11.26 -8.87
C TRP A 106 -2.00 -9.76 -8.80
N ILE A 107 -2.25 -9.09 -9.93
CA ILE A 107 -2.59 -7.66 -9.95
C ILE A 107 -3.87 -7.38 -9.17
N LEU A 108 -4.91 -8.20 -9.38
CA LEU A 108 -6.19 -8.03 -8.71
C LEU A 108 -6.10 -8.31 -7.22
N SER A 109 -5.48 -9.42 -6.82
CA SER A 109 -5.28 -9.76 -5.41
C SER A 109 -4.42 -8.70 -4.72
N LYS A 110 -3.34 -8.22 -5.33
CA LYS A 110 -2.54 -7.11 -4.81
C LYS A 110 -3.38 -5.86 -4.55
N ALA A 111 -4.22 -5.47 -5.51
CA ALA A 111 -5.11 -4.32 -5.35
C ALA A 111 -6.12 -4.54 -4.22
N MET A 112 -6.70 -5.75 -4.09
CA MET A 112 -7.62 -6.11 -3.01
C MET A 112 -6.95 -6.11 -1.63
N LEU A 113 -5.68 -6.50 -1.57
CA LEU A 113 -4.86 -6.44 -0.36
C LEU A 113 -4.38 -5.01 -0.02
N GLY A 114 -4.84 -3.98 -0.73
CA GLY A 114 -4.49 -2.58 -0.51
C GLY A 114 -3.21 -2.11 -1.21
N PHE A 115 -2.62 -2.92 -2.08
CA PHE A 115 -1.38 -2.65 -2.79
C PHE A 115 -1.58 -2.50 -4.30
N PRO A 116 -2.17 -1.40 -4.81
CA PRO A 116 -2.26 -1.17 -6.24
C PRO A 116 -0.85 -1.06 -6.87
N MET A 117 -0.61 -1.77 -7.97
CA MET A 117 0.70 -1.82 -8.60
C MET A 117 0.86 -0.82 -9.74
N ASP A 118 2.04 -0.22 -9.82
CA ASP A 118 2.38 0.62 -10.97
C ASP A 118 2.65 -0.26 -12.22
N PRO A 119 2.26 0.19 -13.43
CA PRO A 119 2.57 -0.52 -14.67
C PRO A 119 4.07 -0.83 -14.86
N ASP A 120 4.99 -0.05 -14.31
CA ASP A 120 6.42 -0.34 -14.35
C ASP A 120 6.81 -1.48 -13.39
N GLU A 121 6.20 -1.58 -12.20
CA GLU A 121 6.43 -2.70 -11.26
C GLU A 121 5.99 -4.04 -11.85
N VAL A 122 4.90 -4.03 -12.64
CA VAL A 122 4.45 -5.20 -13.40
C VAL A 122 5.47 -5.59 -14.46
N LYS A 123 6.03 -4.62 -15.21
CA LYS A 123 7.05 -4.90 -16.24
C LYS A 123 8.33 -5.43 -15.60
N ASP A 124 8.75 -4.89 -14.47
CA ASP A 124 9.96 -5.30 -13.77
C ASP A 124 9.81 -6.73 -13.22
N SER A 125 8.61 -7.10 -12.79
CA SER A 125 8.29 -8.47 -12.37
C SER A 125 8.34 -9.45 -13.55
N VAL A 126 7.78 -9.08 -14.71
CA VAL A 126 7.89 -9.89 -15.93
C VAL A 126 9.34 -9.98 -16.42
N GLN A 127 10.11 -8.89 -16.36
CA GLN A 127 11.54 -8.88 -16.72
C GLN A 127 12.33 -9.88 -15.87
N ARG A 128 12.09 -9.92 -14.55
CA ARG A 128 12.73 -10.90 -13.66
C ARG A 128 12.43 -12.34 -14.08
N VAL A 129 11.17 -12.65 -14.35
CA VAL A 129 10.77 -13.99 -14.82
C VAL A 129 11.48 -14.34 -16.13
N LEU A 130 11.52 -13.42 -17.10
CA LEU A 130 12.17 -13.66 -18.38
C LEU A 130 13.69 -13.87 -18.26
N LYS A 131 14.35 -13.13 -17.34
CA LYS A 131 15.79 -13.32 -17.05
C LYS A 131 16.09 -14.67 -16.41
N ILE A 132 15.18 -15.19 -15.58
CA ILE A 132 15.31 -16.52 -14.95
C ILE A 132 15.09 -17.62 -15.98
N VAL A 133 14.00 -17.53 -16.75
CA VAL A 133 13.60 -18.57 -17.72
C VAL A 133 14.46 -18.53 -19.00
N LYS A 134 15.15 -17.42 -19.28
CA LYS A 134 15.98 -17.17 -20.48
C LYS A 134 15.26 -17.48 -21.79
N ARG A 135 13.95 -17.18 -21.86
CA ARG A 135 13.14 -17.41 -23.07
C ARG A 135 13.51 -16.37 -24.15
N PRO A 136 13.70 -16.77 -25.42
CA PRO A 136 13.89 -15.82 -26.51
C PRO A 136 12.70 -14.87 -26.60
N ASN A 137 12.96 -13.57 -26.54
CA ASN A 137 11.91 -12.55 -26.59
C ASN A 137 12.39 -11.32 -27.40
N VAL A 138 11.44 -10.48 -27.80
CA VAL A 138 11.72 -9.28 -28.61
C VAL A 138 11.92 -8.01 -27.76
N PHE A 139 12.06 -8.16 -26.44
CA PHE A 139 12.21 -7.03 -25.55
C PHE A 139 13.67 -6.62 -25.42
N THR A 140 13.92 -5.32 -25.28
CA THR A 140 15.24 -4.80 -24.95
C THR A 140 15.53 -5.10 -23.48
N ASP A 141 16.65 -5.77 -23.19
CA ASP A 141 17.03 -6.24 -21.83
C ASP A 141 15.93 -7.08 -21.14
N ASP A 142 15.20 -7.89 -21.91
CA ASP A 142 14.09 -8.74 -21.44
C ASP A 142 12.94 -7.94 -20.77
N ARG A 143 12.91 -6.61 -20.89
CA ARG A 143 11.93 -5.75 -20.20
C ARG A 143 10.74 -5.42 -21.09
N PRO A 144 9.50 -5.78 -20.71
CA PRO A 144 8.34 -5.46 -21.53
C PRO A 144 8.14 -3.95 -21.71
N GLY A 145 7.89 -3.53 -22.96
CA GLY A 145 7.68 -2.12 -23.29
C GLY A 145 6.25 -1.62 -23.02
N LYS A 146 6.04 -0.30 -23.20
CA LYS A 146 4.70 0.35 -23.10
C LYS A 146 3.65 -0.32 -24.00
N LYS A 147 4.05 -0.76 -25.20
CA LYS A 147 3.16 -1.45 -26.16
C LYS A 147 2.68 -2.79 -25.62
N TRP A 148 3.55 -3.55 -24.95
CA TRP A 148 3.17 -4.84 -24.36
C TRP A 148 2.12 -4.64 -23.27
N MET A 149 2.35 -3.68 -22.34
CA MET A 149 1.39 -3.36 -21.27
C MET A 149 0.02 -2.96 -21.83
N LYS A 150 -0.02 -2.11 -22.86
CA LYS A 150 -1.28 -1.72 -23.52
C LYS A 150 -2.04 -2.93 -24.07
N LEU A 151 -1.33 -3.87 -24.69
CA LEU A 151 -1.94 -5.07 -25.26
C LEU A 151 -2.37 -6.06 -24.18
N PHE A 152 -1.62 -6.18 -23.08
CA PHE A 152 -2.00 -6.98 -21.92
C PHE A 152 -3.33 -6.51 -21.31
N LEU A 153 -3.47 -5.21 -21.04
CA LEU A 153 -4.72 -4.63 -20.52
C LEU A 153 -5.91 -4.78 -21.49
N GLN A 154 -5.66 -4.91 -22.81
CA GLN A 154 -6.71 -5.21 -23.78
C GLN A 154 -7.16 -6.66 -23.75
N ARG A 155 -6.30 -7.59 -23.32
CA ARG A 155 -6.63 -9.01 -23.16
C ARG A 155 -7.26 -9.32 -21.80
N HIS A 156 -6.91 -8.56 -20.76
CA HIS A 156 -7.36 -8.73 -19.38
C HIS A 156 -8.20 -7.52 -18.92
N PRO A 157 -9.48 -7.44 -19.31
CA PRO A 157 -10.31 -6.25 -19.07
C PRO A 157 -10.65 -6.01 -17.59
N ASN A 158 -10.45 -6.99 -16.71
CA ASN A 158 -10.66 -6.81 -15.26
C ASN A 158 -9.58 -5.91 -14.65
N VAL A 159 -8.39 -5.85 -15.27
CA VAL A 159 -7.32 -4.95 -14.85
C VAL A 159 -7.46 -3.63 -15.60
N THR A 160 -7.71 -2.55 -14.86
CA THR A 160 -7.84 -1.21 -15.44
C THR A 160 -6.82 -0.24 -14.88
N LYS A 161 -6.23 0.58 -15.76
CA LYS A 161 -5.37 1.68 -15.32
C LYS A 161 -6.27 2.84 -14.89
N ARG A 162 -6.22 3.20 -13.60
CA ARG A 162 -6.85 4.41 -13.08
C ARG A 162 -5.78 5.42 -12.69
N ASN A 163 -6.09 6.70 -12.83
CA ASN A 163 -5.26 7.73 -12.21
C ASN A 163 -5.53 7.66 -10.71
N THR A 164 -4.53 7.24 -9.94
CA THR A 164 -4.56 7.40 -8.49
C THR A 164 -4.49 8.88 -8.20
N GLU A 165 -5.47 9.44 -7.49
CA GLU A 165 -5.30 10.78 -6.94
C GLU A 165 -4.11 10.72 -5.97
N ILE A 166 -3.06 11.51 -6.24
CA ILE A 166 -1.95 11.64 -5.30
C ILE A 166 -2.49 12.48 -4.15
N ILE A 167 -3.02 11.81 -3.14
CA ILE A 167 -3.40 12.45 -1.90
C ILE A 167 -2.10 12.74 -1.14
N SER A 168 -1.76 14.02 -0.93
CA SER A 168 -0.60 14.37 -0.14
C SER A 168 -0.73 13.81 1.28
N LYS A 169 0.38 13.49 1.96
CA LYS A 169 0.40 12.98 3.35
C LYS A 169 -0.46 13.83 4.32
N GLY A 170 -0.62 15.12 4.06
CA GLY A 170 -1.47 16.01 4.85
C GLY A 170 -2.94 16.08 4.44
N ARG A 171 -3.32 15.58 3.24
CA ARG A 171 -4.71 15.52 2.74
C ARG A 171 -5.34 14.15 2.87
N ALA A 172 -4.56 13.08 3.02
CA ALA A 172 -5.05 11.74 3.36
C ALA A 172 -5.40 11.70 4.85
N SER A 173 -6.32 12.58 5.24
CA SER A 173 -6.86 12.59 6.58
C SER A 173 -7.52 11.25 6.78
N VAL A 174 -6.98 10.42 7.65
CA VAL A 174 -7.63 9.19 8.06
C VAL A 174 -8.97 9.59 8.68
N THR A 175 -10.06 9.24 8.01
CA THR A 175 -11.43 9.50 8.49
C THR A 175 -11.95 8.27 9.22
N GLU A 176 -12.90 8.48 10.13
CA GLU A 176 -13.64 7.38 10.75
C GLU A 176 -14.32 6.49 9.70
N GLU A 177 -14.95 7.10 8.70
CA GLU A 177 -15.58 6.38 7.58
C GLU A 177 -14.57 5.51 6.81
N GLY A 178 -13.36 6.02 6.56
CA GLY A 178 -12.30 5.29 5.89
C GLY A 178 -11.82 4.09 6.70
N ILE A 179 -11.66 4.25 8.01
CA ILE A 179 -11.31 3.15 8.92
C ILE A 179 -12.43 2.11 8.96
N ARG A 180 -13.69 2.52 9.12
CA ARG A 180 -14.83 1.58 9.17
C ARG A 180 -14.99 0.82 7.85
N THR A 181 -14.81 1.49 6.72
CA THR A 181 -14.79 0.85 5.40
C THR A 181 -13.67 -0.19 5.33
N TRP A 182 -12.45 0.15 5.77
CA TRP A 182 -11.33 -0.78 5.81
C TRP A 182 -11.59 -2.03 6.67
N PHE A 183 -12.22 -1.86 7.84
CA PHE A 183 -12.65 -3.00 8.67
C PHE A 183 -13.67 -3.89 7.93
N GLY A 184 -14.61 -3.27 7.22
CA GLY A 184 -15.58 -3.99 6.37
C GLY A 184 -14.88 -4.78 5.26
N GLU A 185 -13.96 -4.15 4.53
CA GLU A 185 -13.18 -4.78 3.46
C GLU A 185 -12.34 -5.96 3.97
N LEU A 186 -11.70 -5.82 5.13
CA LEU A 186 -10.97 -6.92 5.77
C LEU A 186 -11.90 -8.09 6.09
N LYS A 187 -13.07 -7.81 6.67
CA LYS A 187 -14.05 -8.86 7.00
C LYS A 187 -14.58 -9.55 5.73
N ASP A 188 -14.99 -8.78 4.73
CA ASP A 188 -15.50 -9.29 3.46
C ASP A 188 -14.45 -10.14 2.74
N TYR A 189 -13.18 -9.72 2.80
CA TYR A 189 -12.07 -10.49 2.24
C TYR A 189 -11.88 -11.82 2.97
N LEU A 190 -11.87 -11.83 4.30
CA LEU A 190 -11.76 -13.07 5.09
C LEU A 190 -12.94 -14.03 4.85
N ILE A 191 -14.16 -13.51 4.66
CA ILE A 191 -15.32 -14.32 4.27
C ILE A 191 -15.10 -14.94 2.88
N SER A 192 -14.60 -14.15 1.92
CA SER A 192 -14.34 -14.63 0.55
C SER A 192 -13.28 -15.73 0.49
N GLU A 193 -12.34 -15.73 1.44
CA GLU A 193 -11.29 -16.76 1.59
C GLU A 193 -11.69 -17.89 2.56
N ASN A 194 -12.95 -17.93 3.01
CA ASN A 194 -13.47 -18.92 3.97
C ASN A 194 -12.64 -19.01 5.28
N ALA A 195 -12.21 -17.84 5.77
CA ALA A 195 -11.28 -17.68 6.89
C ALA A 195 -11.80 -16.69 7.96
N GLU A 196 -13.12 -16.46 8.03
CA GLU A 196 -13.75 -15.57 9.02
C GLU A 196 -13.46 -16.02 10.47
N ASP A 197 -13.24 -17.32 10.68
CA ASP A 197 -12.92 -17.89 12.01
C ASP A 197 -11.61 -17.34 12.61
N ILE A 198 -10.72 -16.77 11.79
CA ILE A 198 -9.52 -16.05 12.25
C ILE A 198 -9.88 -14.90 13.19
N LEU A 199 -10.96 -14.15 12.91
CA LEU A 199 -11.34 -12.96 13.70
C LEU A 199 -11.70 -13.29 15.15
N SER A 200 -11.98 -14.56 15.44
CA SER A 200 -12.28 -15.06 16.79
C SER A 200 -11.07 -15.75 17.46
N CYS A 201 -9.93 -15.84 16.80
CA CYS A 201 -8.75 -16.61 17.25
C CYS A 201 -7.51 -15.71 17.33
N PRO A 202 -7.12 -15.24 18.54
CA PRO A 202 -6.02 -14.28 18.70
C PRO A 202 -4.65 -14.83 18.29
N GLU A 203 -4.46 -16.14 18.36
CA GLU A 203 -3.23 -16.83 17.96
C GLU A 203 -2.99 -16.78 16.45
N ARG A 204 -4.01 -16.43 15.66
CA ARG A 204 -3.97 -16.41 14.19
C ARG A 204 -3.94 -15.01 13.59
N ILE A 205 -3.95 -13.96 14.42
CA ILE A 205 -3.87 -12.57 13.97
C ILE A 205 -2.52 -11.99 14.38
N PHE A 206 -1.71 -11.63 13.40
CA PHE A 206 -0.38 -11.10 13.59
C PHE A 206 -0.27 -9.70 13.02
N ASN A 207 0.58 -8.89 13.64
CA ASN A 207 0.99 -7.60 13.13
C ASN A 207 2.52 -7.54 13.08
N ALA A 208 3.07 -7.15 11.94
CA ALA A 208 4.51 -6.95 11.78
C ALA A 208 4.82 -5.53 11.31
N ASP A 209 5.89 -4.98 11.86
CA ASP A 209 6.35 -3.64 11.54
C ASP A 209 7.83 -3.44 11.87
N GLU A 210 8.47 -2.47 11.22
CA GLU A 210 9.85 -2.10 11.44
C GLU A 210 10.02 -0.93 12.40
N THR A 211 11.07 -1.00 13.20
CA THR A 211 11.48 0.12 14.04
C THR A 211 12.97 0.39 13.91
N GLY A 212 13.32 1.67 13.79
CA GLY A 212 14.70 2.14 13.79
C GLY A 212 15.19 2.42 15.21
N LEU A 213 16.32 1.82 15.58
CA LEU A 213 16.96 2.00 16.88
C LEU A 213 18.33 2.65 16.70
N GLN A 214 18.48 3.85 17.27
CA GLN A 214 19.74 4.59 17.23
C GLN A 214 20.78 3.95 18.15
N THR A 215 22.01 3.80 17.68
CA THR A 215 23.13 3.30 18.52
C THR A 215 23.59 4.34 19.53
N CYS A 216 23.36 5.63 19.25
CA CYS A 216 23.63 6.74 20.16
C CYS A 216 22.42 7.68 20.26
N PRO A 217 21.34 7.28 20.97
CA PRO A 217 20.16 8.13 21.13
C PRO A 217 20.49 9.36 21.98
N LYS A 218 19.75 10.46 21.73
CA LYS A 218 19.90 11.69 22.52
C LYS A 218 19.52 11.47 23.98
N SER A 219 20.38 11.90 24.90
CA SER A 219 20.16 11.74 26.34
C SER A 219 18.98 12.59 26.85
N GLY A 220 18.64 13.67 26.16
CA GLY A 220 17.48 14.52 26.46
C GLY A 220 17.88 15.70 27.35
N LYS A 221 17.14 15.93 28.44
CA LYS A 221 17.46 17.00 29.41
C LYS A 221 18.59 16.51 30.32
N LEU A 222 19.68 17.27 30.37
CA LEU A 222 20.86 16.98 31.18
C LEU A 222 21.07 18.08 32.22
N LEU A 223 21.67 17.72 33.35
CA LEU A 223 22.05 18.67 34.40
C LEU A 223 23.44 19.23 34.10
N GLY A 224 23.60 20.53 34.23
CA GLY A 224 24.86 21.23 33.97
C GLY A 224 24.99 22.51 34.79
N PRO A 225 26.18 23.14 34.78
CA PRO A 225 26.42 24.38 35.52
C PRO A 225 25.48 25.49 35.04
N LYS A 226 24.81 26.20 35.96
CA LYS A 226 23.86 27.29 35.66
C LYS A 226 24.43 28.38 34.74
N ASN A 227 25.75 28.59 34.80
CA ASN A 227 26.44 29.67 34.11
C ASN A 227 26.82 29.31 32.67
N TYR A 228 26.60 28.07 32.23
CA TYR A 228 26.95 27.60 30.90
C TYR A 228 25.71 27.68 29.99
N LYS A 229 25.65 28.73 29.15
CA LYS A 229 24.54 28.91 28.20
C LYS A 229 24.51 27.83 27.11
N ASN A 230 25.68 27.32 26.72
CA ASN A 230 25.84 26.27 25.72
C ASN A 230 26.36 25.00 26.40
N PHE A 231 25.49 24.01 26.57
CA PHE A 231 25.79 22.75 27.22
C PHE A 231 25.70 21.61 26.20
N TYR A 232 26.79 20.86 26.01
CA TYR A 232 26.90 19.82 24.99
C TYR A 232 27.27 18.47 25.62
N GLU A 233 26.70 17.40 25.09
CA GLU A 233 27.11 16.03 25.37
C GLU A 233 28.01 15.54 24.24
N LEU A 234 29.16 14.94 24.57
CA LEU A 234 29.98 14.25 23.60
C LEU A 234 29.34 12.91 23.25
N ALA A 235 29.07 12.69 21.96
CA ALA A 235 28.55 11.41 21.48
C ALA A 235 29.62 10.32 21.61
N SER A 236 29.26 9.20 22.23
CA SER A 236 30.16 8.05 22.39
C SER A 236 30.39 7.27 21.08
N GLY A 237 29.64 7.57 20.01
CA GLY A 237 29.70 6.91 18.72
C GLY A 237 28.98 7.69 17.63
N PRO A 238 28.75 7.10 16.45
CA PRO A 238 28.09 7.78 15.34
C PRO A 238 26.65 8.20 15.70
N GLU A 239 26.39 9.51 15.82
CA GLU A 239 25.11 10.05 16.31
C GLU A 239 23.89 9.63 15.47
N LYS A 240 24.09 9.40 14.17
CA LYS A 240 23.02 9.11 13.21
C LYS A 240 22.90 7.64 12.84
N GLU A 241 23.75 6.78 13.39
CA GLU A 241 23.69 5.35 13.07
C GLU A 241 22.45 4.72 13.70
N CYS A 242 21.68 4.03 12.86
CA CYS A 242 20.41 3.43 13.19
C CYS A 242 20.39 2.00 12.66
N ILE A 243 19.90 1.06 13.45
CA ILE A 243 19.71 -0.33 13.06
C ILE A 243 18.21 -0.59 13.00
N THR A 244 17.77 -1.19 11.89
CA THR A 244 16.36 -1.51 11.66
C THR A 244 16.07 -2.87 12.26
N VAL A 245 14.98 -2.99 13.00
CA VAL A 245 14.49 -4.27 13.55
C VAL A 245 13.05 -4.47 13.12
N LEU A 246 12.77 -5.60 12.49
CA LEU A 246 11.41 -6.06 12.20
C LEU A 246 10.91 -6.88 13.39
N CYS A 247 9.78 -6.47 13.95
CA CYS A 247 9.12 -7.17 15.04
C CYS A 247 7.78 -7.71 14.56
N THR A 248 7.32 -8.82 15.13
CA THR A 248 6.02 -9.42 14.80
C THR A 248 5.37 -9.97 16.05
N PHE A 249 4.13 -9.59 16.28
CA PHE A 249 3.37 -9.94 17.47
C PHE A 249 2.01 -10.51 17.10
N SER A 250 1.52 -11.48 17.87
CA SER A 250 0.16 -11.99 17.75
C SER A 250 -0.80 -11.25 18.67
N ALA A 251 -2.09 -11.28 18.32
CA ALA A 251 -3.14 -10.76 19.18
C ALA A 251 -3.27 -11.50 20.53
N ALA A 252 -2.71 -12.71 20.63
CA ALA A 252 -2.61 -13.48 21.87
C ALA A 252 -1.49 -12.99 22.81
N GLY A 253 -0.75 -11.94 22.43
CA GLY A 253 0.36 -11.42 23.23
C GLY A 253 1.68 -12.15 23.04
N VAL A 254 1.79 -13.01 22.01
CA VAL A 254 2.99 -13.78 21.72
C VAL A 254 3.89 -13.01 20.75
N CYS A 255 5.19 -13.12 20.95
CA CYS A 255 6.19 -12.52 20.09
C CYS A 255 6.83 -13.58 19.19
N VAL A 256 6.88 -13.30 17.88
CA VAL A 256 7.70 -14.05 16.93
C VAL A 256 9.14 -13.53 17.03
N PRO A 257 10.18 -14.37 16.86
CA PRO A 257 11.55 -13.89 16.87
C PRO A 257 11.77 -12.72 15.88
N PRO A 258 12.35 -11.60 16.34
CA PRO A 258 12.55 -10.43 15.48
C PRO A 258 13.69 -10.67 14.49
N MET A 259 13.71 -9.87 13.41
CA MET A 259 14.83 -9.82 12.47
C MET A 259 15.56 -8.48 12.57
N VAL A 260 16.88 -8.53 12.74
CA VAL A 260 17.75 -7.34 12.74
C VAL A 260 18.34 -7.15 11.35
N VAL A 261 18.11 -5.98 10.73
CA VAL A 261 18.57 -5.67 9.38
C VAL A 261 19.79 -4.77 9.43
N TYR A 262 20.90 -5.25 8.88
CA TYR A 262 22.17 -4.50 8.86
C TYR A 262 22.52 -3.93 7.48
N PRO A 263 23.21 -2.76 7.43
CA PRO A 263 23.68 -2.15 6.19
C PRO A 263 24.95 -2.83 5.66
N TYR A 264 24.83 -4.05 5.12
CA TYR A 264 25.93 -4.81 4.55
C TYR A 264 25.51 -5.60 3.30
N LYS A 265 26.45 -5.72 2.35
CA LYS A 265 26.36 -6.71 1.27
C LYS A 265 26.60 -8.13 1.77
N ARG A 266 27.56 -8.30 2.68
CA ARG A 266 27.89 -9.56 3.34
C ARG A 266 28.06 -9.29 4.83
N ILE A 267 27.30 -10.00 5.65
CA ILE A 267 27.34 -9.84 7.10
C ILE A 267 28.69 -10.36 7.62
N PRO A 268 29.45 -9.55 8.39
CA PRO A 268 30.67 -10.01 9.06
C PRO A 268 30.39 -11.17 10.02
N ARG A 269 31.34 -12.12 10.13
CA ARG A 269 31.19 -13.31 10.97
C ARG A 269 30.92 -12.94 12.43
N ASP A 270 31.56 -11.90 12.95
CA ASP A 270 31.41 -11.47 14.34
C ASP A 270 29.98 -11.05 14.69
N ILE A 271 29.25 -10.46 13.73
CA ILE A 271 27.82 -10.13 13.91
C ILE A 271 26.99 -11.42 13.96
N VAL A 272 27.28 -12.38 13.07
CA VAL A 272 26.55 -13.66 13.07
C VAL A 272 26.75 -14.38 14.40
N THR A 273 27.98 -14.41 14.92
CA THR A 273 28.31 -15.06 16.20
C THR A 273 27.70 -14.35 17.40
N SER A 274 27.44 -13.03 17.32
CA SER A 274 26.87 -12.27 18.43
C SER A 274 25.34 -12.21 18.42
N MET A 275 24.67 -12.74 17.40
CA MET A 275 23.22 -12.68 17.33
C MET A 275 22.57 -13.59 18.38
N PRO A 276 21.51 -13.12 19.05
CA PRO A 276 20.70 -13.97 19.90
C PRO A 276 20.18 -15.21 19.15
N ASP A 277 20.08 -16.33 19.87
CA ASP A 277 19.50 -17.55 19.33
C ASP A 277 18.08 -17.29 18.80
N ASN A 278 17.75 -17.92 17.67
CA ASN A 278 16.47 -17.84 16.97
C ASN A 278 16.12 -16.47 16.35
N TRP A 279 16.97 -15.45 16.48
CA TRP A 279 16.72 -14.16 15.84
C TRP A 279 17.15 -14.15 14.38
N GLY A 280 16.40 -13.41 13.57
CA GLY A 280 16.69 -13.22 12.16
C GLY A 280 17.85 -12.25 11.91
N ILE A 281 18.65 -12.55 10.90
CA ILE A 281 19.66 -11.62 10.37
C ILE A 281 19.26 -11.23 8.96
N GLY A 282 18.83 -9.98 8.80
CA GLY A 282 18.56 -9.36 7.51
C GLY A 282 19.73 -8.49 7.04
N ARG A 283 19.79 -8.26 5.73
CA ARG A 283 20.81 -7.39 5.13
C ARG A 283 20.29 -6.59 3.95
N SER A 284 20.78 -5.37 3.81
CA SER A 284 20.62 -4.54 2.61
C SER A 284 21.75 -3.53 2.49
N ASP A 285 21.97 -2.93 1.33
CA ASP A 285 23.03 -1.93 1.14
C ASP A 285 22.83 -0.69 2.04
N SER A 286 21.58 -0.34 2.31
CA SER A 286 21.22 0.85 3.08
C SER A 286 20.85 0.56 4.55
N GLY A 287 20.72 -0.72 4.92
CA GLY A 287 20.24 -1.16 6.25
C GLY A 287 18.73 -1.01 6.45
N TRP A 288 18.00 -0.62 5.40
CA TRP A 288 16.54 -0.57 5.39
C TRP A 288 15.95 -1.90 4.92
N MET A 289 14.72 -2.18 5.32
CA MET A 289 13.99 -3.35 4.80
C MET A 289 13.75 -3.20 3.30
N VAL A 290 14.03 -4.26 2.56
CA VAL A 290 13.70 -4.39 1.13
C VAL A 290 12.90 -5.67 0.92
N SER A 291 12.23 -5.80 -0.23
CA SER A 291 11.30 -6.92 -0.44
C SER A 291 11.94 -8.30 -0.37
N ALA A 292 13.21 -8.42 -0.73
CA ALA A 292 13.95 -9.67 -0.60
C ALA A 292 14.17 -10.04 0.88
N THR A 293 14.58 -9.08 1.72
CA THR A 293 14.80 -9.29 3.16
C THR A 293 13.49 -9.61 3.89
N PHE A 294 12.39 -8.95 3.51
CA PHE A 294 11.08 -9.25 4.09
C PHE A 294 10.57 -10.64 3.66
N TYR A 295 10.81 -11.04 2.40
CA TYR A 295 10.55 -12.41 1.97
C TYR A 295 11.35 -13.43 2.78
N GLU A 296 12.65 -13.19 2.99
CA GLU A 296 13.50 -14.04 3.83
C GLU A 296 12.98 -14.15 5.26
N PHE A 297 12.46 -13.07 5.83
CA PHE A 297 11.80 -13.11 7.14
C PHE A 297 10.57 -14.03 7.12
N VAL A 298 9.64 -13.83 6.18
CA VAL A 298 8.41 -14.61 6.13
C VAL A 298 8.70 -16.09 5.89
N ALA A 299 9.63 -16.40 4.97
CA ALA A 299 9.93 -17.77 4.58
C ALA A 299 10.80 -18.53 5.58
N ASN A 300 11.78 -17.85 6.21
CA ASN A 300 12.79 -18.53 7.04
C ASN A 300 12.57 -18.36 8.55
N ILE A 301 11.67 -17.45 8.97
CA ILE A 301 11.44 -17.16 10.39
C ILE A 301 9.97 -17.29 10.72
N PHE A 302 9.10 -16.49 10.10
CA PHE A 302 7.69 -16.46 10.46
C PHE A 302 7.00 -17.80 10.17
N TYR A 303 7.12 -18.32 8.95
CA TYR A 303 6.46 -19.58 8.59
C TYR A 303 6.99 -20.79 9.38
N PRO A 304 8.31 -21.02 9.50
CA PRO A 304 8.83 -22.08 10.37
C PRO A 304 8.37 -21.93 11.82
N TRP A 305 8.31 -20.71 12.35
CA TRP A 305 7.81 -20.47 13.70
C TRP A 305 6.33 -20.86 13.85
N LEU A 306 5.49 -20.61 12.83
CA LEU A 306 4.09 -21.07 12.83
C LEU A 306 3.99 -22.60 12.90
N GLU A 307 4.85 -23.31 12.13
CA GLU A 307 4.90 -24.78 12.12
C GLU A 307 5.37 -25.33 13.47
N GLU A 308 6.47 -24.80 14.00
CA GLU A 308 7.04 -25.21 15.30
C GLU A 308 6.04 -25.02 16.46
N ASN A 309 5.25 -23.94 16.41
CA ASN A 309 4.25 -23.64 17.43
C ASN A 309 2.87 -24.23 17.13
N ASN A 310 2.73 -25.05 16.08
CA ASN A 310 1.48 -25.70 15.67
C ASN A 310 0.30 -24.73 15.51
N ILE A 311 0.57 -23.54 14.95
CA ILE A 311 -0.48 -22.53 14.74
C ILE A 311 -1.44 -23.00 13.64
N LYS A 312 -2.74 -22.98 13.93
CA LYS A 312 -3.78 -23.33 12.95
C LYS A 312 -3.75 -22.34 11.78
N LEU A 313 -3.55 -22.87 10.57
CA LEU A 313 -3.66 -22.12 9.32
C LEU A 313 -5.12 -22.09 8.81
N PRO A 314 -5.55 -21.08 8.03
CA PRO A 314 -4.78 -19.90 7.63
C PRO A 314 -4.52 -18.90 8.77
N VAL A 315 -3.47 -18.09 8.67
CA VAL A 315 -3.22 -16.96 9.60
C VAL A 315 -3.31 -15.62 8.87
N LEU A 316 -3.67 -14.56 9.59
CA LEU A 316 -3.68 -13.18 9.10
C LEU A 316 -2.41 -12.45 9.56
N LEU A 317 -1.61 -11.95 8.62
CA LEU A 317 -0.46 -11.11 8.87
C LEU A 317 -0.72 -9.69 8.35
N LEU A 318 -0.89 -8.77 9.29
CA LEU A 318 -1.16 -7.35 9.04
C LEU A 318 0.14 -6.57 8.91
N LEU A 319 0.26 -5.80 7.83
CA LEU A 319 1.47 -5.04 7.46
C LEU A 319 1.12 -3.60 7.12
N ASP A 320 2.12 -2.72 7.15
CA ASP A 320 1.99 -1.40 6.54
C ASP A 320 2.05 -1.48 4.99
N GLY A 321 1.60 -0.42 4.33
CA GLY A 321 1.57 -0.30 2.87
C GLY A 321 2.94 -0.08 2.22
N HIS A 322 4.07 -0.37 2.88
CA HIS A 322 5.40 -0.09 2.35
C HIS A 322 5.79 -1.03 1.20
N LYS A 323 6.57 -0.52 0.23
CA LYS A 323 6.95 -1.25 -1.00
C LYS A 323 7.77 -2.51 -0.75
N SER A 324 8.45 -2.63 0.40
CA SER A 324 9.13 -3.87 0.79
C SER A 324 8.14 -5.04 0.86
N HIS A 325 6.90 -4.82 1.26
CA HIS A 325 5.92 -5.90 1.49
C HIS A 325 5.26 -6.42 0.20
N ILE A 326 5.68 -5.94 -0.97
CA ILE A 326 4.90 -5.98 -2.22
C ILE A 326 5.57 -6.87 -3.29
N SER A 327 6.32 -7.92 -2.94
CA SER A 327 6.89 -8.82 -3.97
C SER A 327 5.91 -9.91 -4.44
N MET A 328 6.04 -10.32 -5.71
CA MET A 328 5.28 -11.46 -6.27
C MET A 328 5.68 -12.77 -5.60
N ASP A 329 6.98 -12.93 -5.32
CA ASP A 329 7.52 -14.13 -4.70
C ASP A 329 6.95 -14.35 -3.29
N LEU A 330 6.85 -13.27 -2.51
CA LEU A 330 6.19 -13.29 -1.20
C LEU A 330 4.72 -13.66 -1.32
N PHE A 331 3.99 -13.01 -2.23
CA PHE A 331 2.56 -13.29 -2.41
C PHE A 331 2.30 -14.77 -2.76
N ASN A 332 3.08 -15.32 -3.69
CA ASN A 332 2.97 -16.73 -4.07
C ASN A 332 3.31 -17.67 -2.91
N PHE A 333 4.34 -17.35 -2.12
CA PHE A 333 4.71 -18.10 -0.93
C PHE A 333 3.58 -18.07 0.12
N CYS A 334 3.02 -16.89 0.38
CA CYS A 334 1.94 -16.72 1.35
C CYS A 334 0.66 -17.48 0.95
N ILE A 335 0.23 -17.42 -0.32
CA ILE A 335 -0.90 -18.25 -0.80
C ILE A 335 -0.62 -19.73 -0.58
N LYS A 336 0.57 -20.21 -1.01
CA LYS A 336 0.91 -21.63 -0.93
C LYS A 336 0.90 -22.16 0.50
N ASN A 337 1.26 -21.30 1.45
CA ASN A 337 1.41 -21.63 2.86
C ASN A 337 0.25 -21.13 3.74
N ASN A 338 -0.88 -20.75 3.14
CA ASN A 338 -2.08 -20.28 3.85
C ASN A 338 -1.81 -19.10 4.81
N ILE A 339 -0.94 -18.18 4.40
CA ILE A 339 -0.71 -16.90 5.09
C ILE A 339 -1.49 -15.82 4.33
N ILE A 340 -2.47 -15.23 4.99
CA ILE A 340 -3.25 -14.11 4.47
C ILE A 340 -2.51 -12.82 4.82
N LEU A 341 -1.90 -12.18 3.82
CA LEU A 341 -1.31 -10.85 3.98
C LEU A 341 -2.39 -9.79 3.82
N PHE A 342 -2.48 -8.80 4.71
CA PHE A 342 -3.42 -7.69 4.55
C PHE A 342 -2.81 -6.36 5.00
N CYS A 343 -3.02 -5.29 4.22
CA CYS A 343 -2.53 -3.96 4.60
C CYS A 343 -3.39 -3.32 5.67
N LEU A 344 -2.75 -2.60 6.58
CA LEU A 344 -3.41 -1.55 7.32
C LEU A 344 -3.70 -0.34 6.43
N LEU A 345 -4.74 0.41 6.81
CA LEU A 345 -5.12 1.63 6.13
C LEU A 345 -3.93 2.61 6.04
N PRO A 346 -3.59 3.14 4.85
CA PRO A 346 -2.48 4.06 4.67
C PRO A 346 -2.59 5.30 5.56
N ASN A 347 -1.46 5.74 6.11
CA ASN A 347 -1.34 6.88 7.04
C ASN A 347 -2.09 6.71 8.39
N ALA A 348 -2.68 5.54 8.65
CA ALA A 348 -3.38 5.24 9.91
C ALA A 348 -2.52 4.49 10.93
N THR A 349 -1.19 4.44 10.73
CA THR A 349 -0.25 3.73 11.61
C THR A 349 -0.44 4.08 13.09
N HIS A 350 -0.52 5.36 13.42
CA HIS A 350 -0.75 5.87 14.77
C HIS A 350 -2.12 5.53 15.39
N ILE A 351 -3.02 4.89 14.63
CA ILE A 351 -4.39 4.53 15.01
C ILE A 351 -4.58 3.01 14.96
N LEU A 352 -4.13 2.34 13.89
CA LEU A 352 -4.46 0.95 13.59
C LEU A 352 -3.29 -0.03 13.73
N GLN A 353 -2.05 0.42 13.91
CA GLN A 353 -0.86 -0.44 14.00
C GLN A 353 -0.52 -0.78 15.47
N PRO A 354 -0.78 -2.01 15.96
CA PRO A 354 -0.45 -2.41 17.34
C PRO A 354 1.01 -2.15 17.72
N CYS A 355 1.95 -2.44 16.82
CA CYS A 355 3.37 -2.18 17.03
C CYS A 355 3.65 -0.73 17.44
N ASP A 356 3.10 0.25 16.71
CA ASP A 356 3.31 1.66 17.01
C ASP A 356 2.47 2.19 18.17
N VAL A 357 1.22 1.74 18.28
CA VAL A 357 0.29 2.24 19.31
C VAL A 357 0.73 1.83 20.73
N ALA A 358 1.27 0.62 20.90
CA ALA A 358 1.59 0.09 22.22
C ALA A 358 3.06 -0.27 22.43
N VAL A 359 3.69 -0.97 21.47
CA VAL A 359 4.93 -1.71 21.74
C VAL A 359 6.19 -0.88 21.54
N PHE A 360 6.32 -0.19 20.40
CA PHE A 360 7.56 0.47 20.01
C PHE A 360 7.96 1.64 20.90
N LYS A 361 6.98 2.32 21.51
CA LYS A 361 7.29 3.37 22.50
C LYS A 361 7.99 2.80 23.73
N ALA A 362 7.46 1.72 24.30
CA ALA A 362 8.06 1.05 25.46
C ALA A 362 9.44 0.47 25.12
N LEU A 363 9.56 -0.14 23.94
CA LEU A 363 10.81 -0.71 23.42
C LEU A 363 11.90 0.35 23.25
N LYS A 364 11.59 1.52 22.68
CA LYS A 364 12.53 2.63 22.52
C LYS A 364 13.00 3.21 23.86
N VAL A 365 12.11 3.25 24.86
CA VAL A 365 12.48 3.66 26.23
C VAL A 365 13.43 2.64 26.87
N ALA A 366 13.10 1.35 26.81
CA ALA A 366 13.97 0.31 27.35
C ALA A 366 15.33 0.25 26.63
N TRP A 367 15.35 0.46 25.31
CA TRP A 367 16.59 0.57 24.55
C TRP A 367 17.44 1.74 25.03
N LYS A 368 16.84 2.92 25.21
CA LYS A 368 17.54 4.09 25.75
C LYS A 368 18.15 3.79 27.13
N ASP A 369 17.42 3.11 28.02
CA ASP A 369 17.96 2.70 29.33
C ASP A 369 19.20 1.83 29.19
N VAL A 370 19.17 0.82 28.30
CA VAL A 370 20.32 -0.07 28.05
C VAL A 370 21.51 0.73 27.52
N VAL A 371 21.30 1.64 26.56
CA VAL A 371 22.39 2.47 26.03
C VAL A 371 23.01 3.35 27.12
N MET A 372 22.18 3.95 27.98
CA MET A 372 22.66 4.81 29.07
C MET A 372 23.48 4.02 30.11
N ARG A 373 23.04 2.81 30.48
CA ARG A 373 23.82 1.94 31.38
C ARG A 373 25.13 1.49 30.75
N GLN A 374 25.11 1.10 29.48
CA GLN A 374 26.33 0.72 28.76
C GLN A 374 27.38 1.85 28.75
N LYS A 375 26.92 3.09 28.54
CA LYS A 375 27.77 4.29 28.62
C LYS A 375 28.38 4.48 30.02
N GLN A 376 27.60 4.26 31.09
CA GLN A 376 28.04 4.42 32.47
C GLN A 376 29.02 3.32 32.91
N ASP A 377 28.70 2.06 32.62
CA ASP A 377 29.41 0.91 33.19
C ASP A 377 30.71 0.59 32.44
N SER A 378 30.73 0.78 31.12
CA SER A 378 31.82 0.30 30.28
C SER A 378 32.56 1.39 29.50
N GLN A 379 31.98 2.59 29.40
CA GLN A 379 32.37 3.65 28.45
C GLN A 379 32.52 3.19 26.98
N LYS A 380 32.07 1.98 26.64
CA LYS A 380 32.14 1.45 25.27
C LYS A 380 30.93 1.91 24.47
N SER A 381 31.19 2.27 23.22
CA SER A 381 30.15 2.63 22.27
C SER A 381 29.36 1.41 21.81
N ILE A 382 28.10 1.64 21.45
CA ILE A 382 27.29 0.62 20.78
C ILE A 382 27.72 0.58 19.32
N THR A 383 28.08 -0.62 18.87
CA THR A 383 28.50 -0.95 17.52
C THR A 383 27.52 -1.95 16.92
N LYS A 384 27.59 -2.17 15.61
CA LYS A 384 26.75 -3.18 14.93
C LYS A 384 26.94 -4.59 15.50
N THR A 385 28.14 -4.92 15.96
CA THR A 385 28.48 -6.24 16.52
C THR A 385 27.88 -6.47 17.90
N ASN A 386 27.90 -5.46 18.79
CA ASN A 386 27.35 -5.62 20.14
C ASN A 386 25.89 -5.19 20.26
N PHE A 387 25.29 -4.64 19.20
CA PHE A 387 23.90 -4.17 19.20
C PHE A 387 22.91 -5.26 19.57
N ALA A 388 22.91 -6.40 18.87
CA ALA A 388 21.87 -7.41 19.04
C ALA A 388 21.85 -8.05 20.45
N PRO A 389 22.99 -8.43 21.07
CA PRO A 389 23.02 -8.87 22.47
C PRO A 389 22.44 -7.84 23.44
N LEU A 390 22.83 -6.57 23.28
CA LEU A 390 22.35 -5.49 24.16
C LEU A 390 20.88 -5.22 23.93
N PHE A 391 20.44 -5.24 22.68
CA PHE A 391 19.07 -4.98 22.31
C PHE A 391 18.15 -6.11 22.79
N LYS A 392 18.61 -7.37 22.83
CA LYS A 392 17.88 -8.47 23.46
C LYS A 392 17.48 -8.15 24.90
N ASN A 393 18.37 -7.55 25.69
CA ASN A 393 18.06 -7.15 27.07
C ASN A 393 16.95 -6.09 27.13
N ALA A 394 16.96 -5.14 26.19
CA ALA A 394 15.90 -4.14 26.09
C ALA A 394 14.57 -4.76 25.63
N PHE A 395 14.65 -5.69 24.68
CA PHE A 395 13.52 -6.41 24.11
C PHE A 395 12.81 -7.24 25.17
N ASP A 396 13.54 -8.12 25.86
CA ASP A 396 13.00 -9.00 26.91
C ASP A 396 12.39 -8.19 28.08
N LYS A 397 12.95 -7.00 28.38
CA LYS A 397 12.41 -6.10 29.41
C LYS A 397 11.13 -5.38 28.97
N ALA A 398 11.06 -4.98 27.70
CA ALA A 398 9.99 -4.12 27.18
C ALA A 398 8.78 -4.89 26.69
N ILE A 399 8.99 -6.04 26.06
CA ILE A 399 7.94 -6.82 25.43
C ILE A 399 7.18 -7.59 26.50
N LYS A 400 5.95 -7.17 26.75
CA LYS A 400 5.04 -7.79 27.72
C LYS A 400 3.76 -8.23 27.02
N PRO A 401 3.27 -9.47 27.24
CA PRO A 401 2.04 -9.96 26.62
C PRO A 401 0.86 -9.01 26.82
N GLU A 402 0.72 -8.41 28.00
CA GLU A 402 -0.37 -7.49 28.34
C GLU A 402 -0.31 -6.22 27.49
N THR A 403 0.88 -5.73 27.18
CA THR A 403 1.07 -4.53 26.34
C THR A 403 0.74 -4.83 24.88
N ILE A 404 1.13 -6.01 24.38
CA ILE A 404 0.78 -6.45 23.02
C ILE A 404 -0.73 -6.59 22.90
N MET A 405 -1.37 -7.36 23.79
CA MET A 405 -2.83 -7.58 23.78
C MET A 405 -3.60 -6.26 23.90
N ALA A 406 -3.14 -5.33 24.75
CA ALA A 406 -3.73 -4.00 24.85
C ALA A 406 -3.59 -3.20 23.55
N GLY A 407 -2.47 -3.34 22.83
CA GLY A 407 -2.28 -2.76 21.50
C GLY A 407 -3.35 -3.22 20.52
N PHE A 408 -3.54 -4.53 20.36
CA PHE A 408 -4.58 -5.09 19.48
C PHE A 408 -6.00 -4.69 19.87
N ARG A 409 -6.26 -4.53 21.18
CA ARG A 409 -7.56 -4.09 21.68
C ARG A 409 -7.85 -2.63 21.32
N VAL A 410 -6.89 -1.74 21.54
CA VAL A 410 -7.06 -0.29 21.26
C VAL A 410 -7.14 -0.01 19.75
N THR A 411 -6.51 -0.83 18.93
CA THR A 411 -6.62 -0.72 17.46
C THR A 411 -7.88 -1.39 16.90
N GLY A 412 -8.70 -2.05 17.73
CA GLY A 412 -9.92 -2.75 17.30
C GLY A 412 -9.67 -4.03 16.49
N LEU A 413 -8.42 -4.50 16.41
CA LEU A 413 -8.06 -5.69 15.63
C LEU A 413 -8.34 -6.98 16.39
N PHE A 414 -8.22 -6.97 17.72
CA PHE A 414 -8.62 -8.09 18.55
C PHE A 414 -9.03 -7.67 19.99
N PRO A 415 -10.27 -7.97 20.43
CA PRO A 415 -11.38 -8.49 19.64
C PRO A 415 -11.68 -7.62 18.43
N PHE A 416 -12.20 -8.21 17.35
CA PHE A 416 -12.50 -7.49 16.12
C PHE A 416 -13.69 -6.54 16.33
N ASP A 417 -13.39 -5.30 16.69
CA ASP A 417 -14.38 -4.27 17.03
C ASP A 417 -13.93 -2.89 16.50
N PRO A 418 -14.50 -2.43 15.38
CA PRO A 418 -14.23 -1.10 14.85
C PRO A 418 -14.57 0.03 15.82
N ASN A 419 -15.42 -0.19 16.83
CA ASN A 419 -15.78 0.86 17.80
C ASN A 419 -14.74 1.06 18.91
N ALA A 420 -13.82 0.11 19.09
CA ALA A 420 -12.73 0.24 20.05
C ALA A 420 -11.68 1.26 19.62
N VAL A 421 -11.66 1.64 18.33
CA VAL A 421 -10.72 2.58 17.75
C VAL A 421 -10.97 4.00 18.25
N ASP A 422 -9.91 4.66 18.69
CA ASP A 422 -9.95 6.06 19.09
C ASP A 422 -9.98 7.01 17.88
N TYR A 423 -11.19 7.31 17.40
CA TYR A 423 -11.44 8.21 16.27
C TYR A 423 -11.16 9.70 16.56
N SER A 424 -10.88 10.08 17.82
CA SER A 424 -10.47 11.47 18.12
C SER A 424 -9.13 11.81 17.45
N LYS A 425 -8.31 10.80 17.15
CA LYS A 425 -7.03 10.93 16.44
C LYS A 425 -7.19 11.22 14.95
N CYS A 426 -8.39 11.08 14.38
CA CYS A 426 -8.68 11.43 13.00
C CYS A 426 -8.61 12.96 12.79
N ILE A 427 -7.83 13.41 11.80
CA ILE A 427 -7.57 14.84 11.53
C ILE A 427 -8.88 15.62 11.25
N SER A 428 -9.93 14.95 10.78
CA SER A 428 -11.25 15.54 10.48
C SER A 428 -11.98 16.14 11.68
N ASN A 429 -11.58 15.84 12.92
CA ASN A 429 -12.26 16.35 14.12
C ASN A 429 -11.69 17.69 14.64
N ARG A 430 -10.45 18.07 14.29
CA ARG A 430 -9.89 19.37 14.70
C ARG A 430 -10.69 20.59 14.22
N PRO A 431 -11.20 20.64 12.97
CA PRO A 431 -12.02 21.78 12.52
C PRO A 431 -13.41 21.82 13.19
N LYS A 432 -13.98 20.67 13.57
CA LYS A 432 -15.27 20.60 14.28
C LYS A 432 -15.14 21.07 15.72
N GLU A 433 -14.09 20.64 16.43
CA GLU A 433 -13.78 21.10 17.78
C GLU A 433 -13.51 22.61 17.82
N ILE A 434 -12.77 23.16 16.85
CA ILE A 434 -12.52 24.61 16.77
C ILE A 434 -13.84 25.37 16.53
N ARG A 435 -14.72 24.88 15.67
CA ARG A 435 -16.03 25.52 15.40
C ARG A 435 -16.97 25.45 16.59
N GLU A 436 -17.04 24.32 17.30
CA GLU A 436 -17.84 24.21 18.52
C GLU A 436 -17.31 25.11 19.64
N PHE A 437 -15.99 25.21 19.79
CA PHE A 437 -15.35 26.11 20.75
C PHE A 437 -15.55 27.60 20.40
N GLU A 438 -15.53 27.96 19.12
CA GLU A 438 -15.85 29.31 18.64
C GLU A 438 -17.32 29.65 18.89
N VAL A 439 -18.27 28.75 18.56
CA VAL A 439 -19.70 28.95 18.79
C VAL A 439 -20.00 29.15 20.28
N VAL A 440 -19.40 28.35 21.18
CA VAL A 440 -19.56 28.50 22.64
C VAL A 440 -19.00 29.85 23.13
N ARG A 441 -17.88 30.33 22.58
CA ARG A 441 -17.33 31.66 22.91
C ARG A 441 -18.20 32.81 22.39
N THR A 442 -18.77 32.70 21.20
CA THR A 442 -19.63 33.74 20.62
C THR A 442 -20.95 33.88 21.38
N ILE A 443 -21.49 32.77 21.91
CA ILE A 443 -22.69 32.79 22.76
C ILE A 443 -22.38 33.38 24.15
N ALA A 444 -21.20 33.10 24.71
CA ALA A 444 -20.82 33.55 26.05
C ALA A 444 -20.43 35.04 26.13
N ASN A 445 -19.92 35.64 25.05
CA ASN A 445 -19.51 37.04 25.01
C ASN A 445 -20.00 37.73 23.72
N PRO A 446 -21.24 38.24 23.69
CA PRO A 446 -21.66 39.11 22.60
C PRO A 446 -20.80 40.38 22.65
N VAL A 447 -20.01 40.61 21.59
CA VAL A 447 -19.17 41.80 21.46
C VAL A 447 -20.09 43.03 21.48
N ASN A 448 -20.00 43.83 22.54
CA ASN A 448 -20.81 45.01 22.71
C ASN A 448 -20.19 46.17 21.91
N SER A 449 -20.99 47.09 21.37
CA SER A 449 -20.49 48.21 20.54
C SER A 449 -19.52 49.14 21.30
N ALA A 450 -19.46 49.03 22.63
CA ALA A 450 -18.47 49.66 23.49
C ALA A 450 -17.03 49.14 23.26
N ASP A 451 -16.85 47.85 22.96
CA ASP A 451 -15.52 47.25 22.75
C ASP A 451 -14.88 47.73 21.45
N TYR A 452 -15.71 48.00 20.43
CA TYR A 452 -15.29 48.59 19.17
C TYR A 452 -14.76 50.02 19.35
N LYS A 453 -15.46 50.84 20.16
CA LYS A 453 -15.03 52.21 20.49
C LYS A 453 -13.73 52.24 21.31
N SER A 454 -13.53 51.29 22.22
CA SER A 454 -12.29 51.17 22.99
C SER A 454 -11.10 50.84 22.08
N THR A 455 -11.29 49.89 21.16
CA THR A 455 -10.25 49.46 20.22
C THR A 455 -9.89 50.57 19.23
N LEU A 456 -10.87 51.34 18.75
CA LEU A 456 -10.65 52.51 17.89
C LEU A 456 -9.78 53.58 18.58
N LYS A 457 -10.05 53.91 19.85
CA LYS A 457 -9.23 54.87 20.61
C LYS A 457 -7.78 54.42 20.77
N VAL A 458 -7.54 53.13 20.95
CA VAL A 458 -6.18 52.58 21.09
C VAL A 458 -5.43 52.65 19.75
N LEU A 459 -6.13 52.37 18.64
CA LEU A 459 -5.56 52.49 17.29
C LEU A 459 -5.28 53.94 16.89
N GLU A 460 -6.17 54.87 17.23
CA GLU A 460 -5.95 56.32 17.05
C GLU A 460 -4.72 56.81 17.82
N HIS A 461 -4.53 56.33 19.06
CA HIS A 461 -3.41 56.74 19.90
C HIS A 461 -2.06 56.16 19.45
N HIS A 462 -2.03 54.92 18.94
CA HIS A 462 -0.78 54.25 18.56
C HIS A 462 -0.38 54.44 17.09
N MET A 463 -1.32 54.68 16.18
CA MET A 463 -1.02 54.74 14.74
C MET A 463 -1.17 56.13 14.13
N GLY A 464 -1.59 57.15 14.90
CA GLY A 464 -1.61 58.54 14.44
C GLY A 464 -2.50 58.81 13.23
N ILE A 465 -3.50 57.96 12.98
CA ILE A 465 -4.44 58.12 11.87
C ILE A 465 -5.60 58.98 12.37
N HIS A 466 -5.59 60.26 12.00
CA HIS A 466 -6.77 61.12 12.17
C HIS A 466 -7.75 60.90 11.01
N PRO A 467 -9.05 60.69 11.27
CA PRO A 467 -10.06 60.62 10.22
C PRO A 467 -10.30 62.02 9.65
N TYR A 468 -10.23 62.12 8.31
CA TYR A 468 -10.89 63.17 7.53
C TYR A 468 -12.28 62.70 7.12
#